data_AF-A0A955L509-F1
#
_entry.id   AF-A0A955L509-F1
#
_cell.length_a   1.000
_cell.length_b   1.000
_cell.length_c   1.000
_cell.angle_alpha   90.00
_cell.angle_beta   90.00
_cell.angle_gamma   90.00
#
_symmetry.space_group_name_H-M   'P 1'
#
loop_
_entity.id
_entity.type
_entity.pdbx_description
1 polymer ?
#
loop_
_entity_poly.entity_id
_entity_poly.type
_entity_poly.pdbx_seq_one_letter_code
_entity_poly.pdbx_strand_id
1 'polypeptide(L)'
;MKAIKIASLIFTVLLFTILLIGYATFNFLRISDENNSLIAELRTCANDIEIDWNKLNIDGGIAQLEEECIHNADRNYKLVGMVKQEVENVDKGYIHDYLKLETNTQSSVIAKYNDSSYLLVSSNEVYDQLASDRATCQNELDFSECVCTNVQNLEDTIATFTLEQKLKLLLVPAFSKSEYDTLNKSKYGFGGYVLIDSLAYTESEQVKKQSDQLIANSAVPPFMALDAEGGVVQRFSWYNFKTLNSLKSLNDDEFCKEISMQAQALKESGFNMSLSPVVDMSPNADYWIYSRIIDTDPQVASDVASRYVSCMRDNGILTTGKHFPGHGSTKLDSHKVVPVSTLNKEQWASYDALPFQSLIANDIPFIMTGHLKFENINSEIATLSSYWMNDVLRGELGYQNLIITDDLMMLSPNSTTECAELIAKAINNGGDMALFVHNEKCNSPEVVKYIVDNKLITEEVVNNRLTNILRIKKEYLCQ
;
A
#
# COMPACT_ATOMS: atom_id res chain seq x y z
N MET A 1 34.04 4.43 -55.38
CA MET A 1 33.41 3.15 -54.96
C MET A 1 33.00 3.07 -53.48
N LYS A 2 33.69 3.72 -52.51
CA LYS A 2 33.25 3.71 -51.10
C LYS A 2 32.03 4.60 -50.79
N ALA A 3 31.84 5.71 -51.49
CA ALA A 3 30.69 6.61 -51.28
C ALA A 3 29.33 6.00 -51.71
N ILE A 4 29.32 5.16 -52.75
CA ILE A 4 28.09 4.54 -53.28
C ILE A 4 27.56 3.43 -52.34
N LYS A 5 28.46 2.75 -51.59
CA LYS A 5 28.05 1.72 -50.62
C LYS A 5 27.44 2.30 -49.33
N ILE A 6 27.83 3.52 -48.95
CA ILE A 6 27.27 4.20 -47.76
C ILE A 6 25.87 4.75 -48.05
N ALA A 7 25.66 5.31 -49.25
CA ALA A 7 24.34 5.78 -49.69
C ALA A 7 23.31 4.64 -49.78
N SER A 8 23.72 3.46 -50.24
CA SER A 8 22.84 2.28 -50.30
C SER A 8 22.42 1.79 -48.91
N LEU A 9 23.31 1.84 -47.92
CA LEU A 9 23.01 1.39 -46.56
C LEU A 9 22.07 2.35 -45.83
N ILE A 10 22.25 3.66 -46.01
CA ILE A 10 21.36 4.69 -45.45
C ILE A 10 19.95 4.58 -46.06
N PHE A 11 19.84 4.31 -47.36
CA PHE A 11 18.55 4.14 -48.03
C PHE A 11 17.81 2.88 -47.55
N THR A 12 18.50 1.78 -47.29
CA THR A 12 17.88 0.55 -46.77
C THR A 12 17.40 0.71 -45.33
N VAL A 13 18.15 1.43 -44.48
CA VAL A 13 17.74 1.72 -43.09
C VAL A 13 16.52 2.65 -43.09
N LEU A 14 16.49 3.71 -43.90
CA LEU A 14 15.34 4.62 -43.98
C LEU A 14 14.07 3.92 -44.47
N LEU A 15 14.19 3.00 -45.44
CA LEU A 15 13.05 2.24 -45.95
C LEU A 15 12.47 1.28 -44.90
N PHE A 16 13.33 0.69 -44.06
CA PHE A 16 12.89 -0.16 -42.94
C PHE A 16 12.23 0.64 -41.82
N THR A 17 12.71 1.85 -41.53
CA THR A 17 12.08 2.74 -40.54
C THR A 17 10.70 3.22 -41.01
N ILE A 18 10.55 3.54 -42.31
CA ILE A 18 9.25 3.94 -42.89
C ILE A 18 8.26 2.76 -42.93
N LEU A 19 8.73 1.53 -43.17
CA LEU A 19 7.89 0.33 -43.11
C LEU A 19 7.47 -0.03 -41.68
N LEU A 20 8.33 0.17 -40.67
CA LEU A 20 7.98 -0.02 -39.26
C LEU A 20 7.01 1.05 -38.74
N ILE A 21 7.16 2.31 -39.17
CA ILE A 21 6.21 3.39 -38.85
C ILE A 21 4.87 3.13 -39.56
N GLY A 22 4.90 2.67 -40.82
CA GLY A 22 3.70 2.30 -41.58
C GLY A 22 2.93 1.12 -41.00
N TYR A 23 3.64 0.13 -40.42
CA TYR A 23 3.02 -1.02 -39.75
C TYR A 23 2.45 -0.66 -38.38
N ALA A 24 3.06 0.30 -37.67
CA ALA A 24 2.55 0.82 -36.39
C ALA A 24 1.31 1.71 -36.57
N THR A 25 1.12 2.34 -37.73
CA THR A 25 -0.08 3.16 -38.02
C THR A 25 -1.29 2.38 -38.53
N PHE A 26 -1.22 1.05 -38.71
CA PHE A 26 -2.29 0.28 -39.37
C PHE A 26 -3.14 -0.61 -38.46
N ASN A 27 -2.98 -0.57 -37.14
CA ASN A 27 -3.77 -1.39 -36.21
C ASN A 27 -4.48 -0.61 -35.08
N PHE A 28 -4.69 0.70 -35.24
CA PHE A 28 -5.66 1.41 -34.43
C PHE A 28 -6.94 1.66 -35.24
N LEU A 29 -8.07 1.23 -34.66
CA LEU A 29 -9.44 1.59 -35.04
C LEU A 29 -10.04 0.82 -36.21
N ARG A 30 -10.44 -0.42 -35.94
CA ARG A 30 -11.71 -0.93 -36.48
C ARG A 30 -12.81 -0.67 -35.44
N ILE A 31 -13.19 0.60 -35.30
CA ILE A 31 -14.42 0.99 -34.61
C ILE A 31 -15.56 0.77 -35.61
N SER A 32 -16.66 0.17 -35.14
CA SER A 32 -17.85 -0.15 -35.93
C SER A 32 -18.37 1.04 -36.75
N ASP A 33 -18.80 0.75 -37.98
CA ASP A 33 -19.19 1.72 -39.03
C ASP A 33 -20.29 2.73 -38.65
N GLU A 34 -21.03 2.55 -37.54
CA GLU A 34 -22.10 3.46 -37.10
C GLU A 34 -21.59 4.77 -36.45
N ASN A 35 -20.39 4.82 -35.87
CA ASN A 35 -19.88 6.03 -35.19
C ASN A 35 -19.26 7.07 -36.14
N ASN A 36 -18.93 6.67 -37.38
CA ASN A 36 -18.29 7.56 -38.35
C ASN A 36 -19.27 8.58 -38.97
N SER A 37 -20.58 8.29 -39.03
CA SER A 37 -21.55 9.24 -39.62
C SER A 37 -21.88 10.39 -38.67
N LEU A 38 -22.01 10.13 -37.37
CA LEU A 38 -22.31 11.15 -36.36
C LEU A 38 -21.16 12.15 -36.21
N ILE A 39 -19.92 11.66 -36.24
CA ILE A 39 -18.72 12.50 -36.15
C ILE A 39 -18.52 13.35 -37.42
N ALA A 40 -18.91 12.84 -38.60
CA ALA A 40 -18.88 13.60 -39.84
C ALA A 40 -19.96 14.70 -39.88
N GLU A 41 -21.17 14.42 -39.38
CA GLU A 41 -22.26 15.41 -39.30
C GLU A 41 -21.98 16.54 -38.31
N LEU A 42 -21.44 16.23 -37.12
CA LEU A 42 -21.09 17.24 -36.12
C LEU A 42 -19.92 18.14 -36.55
N ARG A 43 -18.95 17.61 -37.31
CA ARG A 43 -17.87 18.41 -37.91
C ARG A 43 -18.36 19.37 -38.99
N THR A 44 -19.40 19.00 -39.73
CA THR A 44 -19.98 19.87 -40.76
C THR A 44 -20.75 21.02 -40.08
N CYS A 45 -21.50 20.72 -39.02
CA CYS A 45 -22.27 21.72 -38.26
C CYS A 45 -21.37 22.73 -37.51
N ALA A 46 -20.24 22.28 -36.95
CA ALA A 46 -19.32 23.16 -36.21
C ALA A 46 -18.53 24.15 -37.11
N ASN A 47 -18.40 23.86 -38.41
CA ASN A 47 -17.69 24.74 -39.34
C ASN A 47 -18.57 25.87 -39.90
N ASP A 48 -19.90 25.72 -39.85
CA ASP A 48 -20.85 26.70 -40.41
C ASP A 48 -21.40 27.70 -39.37
N ILE A 49 -21.08 27.53 -38.09
CA ILE A 49 -21.53 28.43 -37.00
C ILE A 49 -20.42 29.42 -36.66
N GLU A 50 -20.48 30.62 -37.25
CA GLU A 50 -19.72 31.78 -36.78
C GLU A 50 -20.31 32.26 -35.44
N ILE A 51 -19.71 31.83 -34.33
CA ILE A 51 -20.12 32.31 -32.99
C ILE A 51 -19.56 33.72 -32.78
N ASP A 52 -20.44 34.73 -32.78
CA ASP A 52 -20.09 36.12 -32.44
C ASP A 52 -19.97 36.28 -30.92
N TRP A 53 -18.76 36.02 -30.40
CA TRP A 53 -18.42 36.08 -28.99
C TRP A 53 -18.64 37.46 -28.34
N ASN A 54 -18.74 38.54 -29.13
CA ASN A 54 -18.95 39.89 -28.60
C ASN A 54 -20.40 40.18 -28.22
N LYS A 55 -21.35 39.32 -28.62
CA LYS A 55 -22.79 39.46 -28.28
C LYS A 55 -23.21 38.65 -27.06
N LEU A 56 -22.32 37.83 -26.50
CA LEU A 56 -22.57 37.02 -25.30
C LEU A 56 -22.37 37.88 -24.05
N ASN A 57 -23.45 38.46 -23.54
CA ASN A 57 -23.43 39.19 -22.28
C ASN A 57 -23.57 38.19 -21.11
N ILE A 58 -22.45 37.85 -20.46
CA ILE A 58 -22.38 36.82 -19.42
C ILE A 58 -22.34 37.50 -18.04
N ASP A 59 -23.49 37.98 -17.58
CA ASP A 59 -23.72 38.34 -16.18
C ASP A 59 -24.85 37.45 -15.65
N GLY A 60 -24.48 36.26 -15.16
CA GLY A 60 -25.33 35.38 -14.33
C GLY A 60 -26.66 34.85 -14.91
N GLY A 61 -27.00 35.15 -16.16
CA GLY A 61 -28.25 34.74 -16.81
C GLY A 61 -28.03 33.89 -18.06
N ILE A 62 -28.86 32.86 -18.25
CA ILE A 62 -28.86 31.98 -19.42
C ILE A 62 -29.03 32.84 -20.69
N ALA A 63 -28.02 32.88 -21.55
CA ALA A 63 -28.15 33.46 -22.88
C ALA A 63 -29.01 32.54 -23.75
N GLN A 64 -30.14 33.05 -24.26
CA GLN A 64 -30.89 32.41 -25.34
C GLN A 64 -30.20 32.74 -26.67
N LEU A 65 -29.74 31.72 -27.38
CA LEU A 65 -29.40 31.84 -28.80
C LEU A 65 -30.66 31.55 -29.62
N GLU A 66 -30.93 32.40 -30.63
CA GLU A 66 -32.02 32.19 -31.57
C GLU A 66 -31.76 30.92 -32.40
N GLU A 67 -32.82 30.12 -32.55
CA GLU A 67 -32.83 28.80 -33.17
C GLU A 67 -32.43 28.87 -34.64
N GLU A 68 -31.25 28.38 -35.01
CA GLU A 68 -30.97 28.02 -36.40
C GLU A 68 -29.75 27.09 -36.51
N CYS A 69 -29.88 25.83 -36.06
CA CYS A 69 -29.11 24.70 -36.61
C CYS A 69 -29.49 23.32 -36.01
N ILE A 70 -30.78 23.01 -35.80
CA ILE A 70 -31.17 21.64 -35.43
C ILE A 70 -32.51 21.27 -36.08
N HIS A 71 -32.45 20.88 -37.35
CA HIS A 71 -33.48 20.04 -37.96
C HIS A 71 -32.82 18.80 -38.56
N ASN A 72 -32.68 17.76 -37.75
CA ASN A 72 -32.65 16.39 -38.25
C ASN A 72 -33.66 15.57 -37.44
N ALA A 73 -34.50 14.81 -38.15
CA ALA A 73 -35.88 14.51 -37.79
C ALA A 73 -36.11 13.51 -36.64
N ASP A 74 -35.10 13.16 -35.84
CA ASP A 74 -35.27 12.13 -34.78
C ASP A 74 -34.54 12.39 -33.46
N ARG A 75 -33.81 13.51 -33.28
CA ARG A 75 -33.17 13.83 -31.97
C ARG A 75 -33.15 15.33 -31.68
N ASN A 76 -33.88 15.73 -30.65
CA ASN A 76 -33.90 17.10 -30.13
C ASN A 76 -32.66 17.34 -29.25
N TYR A 77 -31.76 18.23 -29.66
CA TYR A 77 -30.66 18.72 -28.82
C TYR A 77 -31.04 20.08 -28.22
N LYS A 78 -30.67 20.35 -26.96
CA LYS A 78 -30.91 21.63 -26.29
C LYS A 78 -29.61 22.14 -25.70
N LEU A 79 -29.24 23.39 -25.98
CA LEU A 79 -28.12 24.05 -25.30
C LEU A 79 -28.63 24.56 -23.94
N VAL A 80 -27.96 24.18 -22.84
CA VAL A 80 -28.49 24.43 -21.48
C VAL A 80 -27.67 25.47 -20.71
N GLY A 81 -26.50 25.90 -21.20
CA GLY A 81 -25.85 27.11 -20.70
C GLY A 81 -24.35 27.20 -20.97
N MET A 82 -23.79 28.37 -20.68
CA MET A 82 -22.34 28.65 -20.68
C MET A 82 -21.89 28.96 -19.26
N VAL A 83 -20.75 28.39 -18.85
CA VAL A 83 -20.13 28.68 -17.56
C VAL A 83 -18.71 29.13 -17.82
N LYS A 84 -18.37 30.32 -17.35
CA LYS A 84 -17.00 30.82 -17.34
C LYS A 84 -16.49 30.70 -15.91
N GLN A 85 -15.46 29.89 -15.68
CA GLN A 85 -14.86 29.71 -14.36
C GLN A 85 -13.35 29.82 -14.49
N GLU A 86 -12.75 30.77 -13.77
CA GLU A 86 -11.30 30.88 -13.63
C GLU A 86 -10.84 29.84 -12.59
N VAL A 87 -9.88 29.00 -12.97
CA VAL A 87 -9.25 28.02 -12.07
C VAL A 87 -7.81 28.48 -11.86
N GLU A 88 -7.46 28.91 -10.66
CA GLU A 88 -6.10 29.30 -10.28
C GLU A 88 -5.28 28.08 -9.87
N ASN A 89 -4.30 27.69 -10.70
CA ASN A 89 -3.00 27.20 -10.22
C ASN A 89 -1.96 27.34 -11.32
N VAL A 90 -0.99 28.22 -11.08
CA VAL A 90 0.13 28.60 -11.95
C VAL A 90 1.14 27.45 -11.90
N ASP A 91 1.23 26.60 -12.93
CA ASP A 91 2.33 26.69 -13.91
C ASP A 91 2.07 25.88 -15.21
N LYS A 92 0.81 25.53 -15.52
CA LYS A 92 0.48 24.83 -16.77
C LYS A 92 -0.86 25.31 -17.35
N GLY A 93 -0.80 26.28 -18.27
CA GLY A 93 -1.80 26.62 -19.30
C GLY A 93 -3.28 26.68 -18.89
N TYR A 94 -3.86 27.87 -18.90
CA TYR A 94 -5.29 28.12 -18.64
C TYR A 94 -6.21 27.60 -19.77
N ILE A 95 -7.36 27.01 -19.41
CA ILE A 95 -8.53 26.87 -20.32
C ILE A 95 -9.46 28.05 -20.03
N HIS A 96 -9.60 28.97 -20.98
CA HIS A 96 -10.28 30.24 -20.73
C HIS A 96 -11.80 30.20 -21.00
N ASP A 97 -12.30 29.35 -21.89
CA ASP A 97 -13.72 29.33 -22.29
C ASP A 97 -14.21 27.91 -22.66
N TYR A 98 -15.37 27.50 -22.12
CA TYR A 98 -16.05 26.28 -22.54
C TYR A 98 -17.59 26.42 -22.61
N LEU A 99 -18.20 25.66 -23.52
CA LEU A 99 -19.64 25.54 -23.75
C LEU A 99 -20.12 24.19 -23.21
N LYS A 100 -21.21 24.15 -22.43
CA LYS A 100 -21.81 22.90 -21.97
C LYS A 100 -23.12 22.63 -22.72
N LEU A 101 -23.16 21.50 -23.43
CA LEU A 101 -24.33 20.96 -24.10
C LEU A 101 -24.92 19.84 -23.25
N GLU A 102 -26.21 19.90 -22.95
CA GLU A 102 -26.89 18.81 -22.23
C GLU A 102 -28.05 18.28 -23.07
N THR A 103 -28.06 16.97 -23.27
CA THR A 103 -29.21 16.23 -23.78
C THR A 103 -29.87 15.48 -22.63
N ASN A 104 -31.05 14.91 -22.86
CA ASN A 104 -31.75 14.12 -21.84
C ASN A 104 -30.97 12.88 -21.35
N THR A 105 -29.91 12.46 -22.04
CA THR A 105 -29.14 11.25 -21.72
C THR A 105 -27.63 11.46 -21.62
N GLN A 106 -27.10 12.59 -22.07
CA GLN A 106 -25.65 12.86 -22.11
C GLN A 106 -25.35 14.35 -21.96
N SER A 107 -24.24 14.66 -21.28
CA SER A 107 -23.63 15.98 -21.29
C SER A 107 -22.40 15.98 -22.20
N SER A 108 -22.11 17.10 -22.85
CA SER A 108 -20.88 17.28 -23.64
C SER A 108 -20.35 18.68 -23.39
N VAL A 109 -19.04 18.83 -23.38
CA VAL A 109 -18.37 20.12 -23.18
C VAL A 109 -17.61 20.45 -24.47
N ILE A 110 -17.66 21.68 -24.93
CA ILE A 110 -16.81 22.16 -26.03
C ILE A 110 -15.84 23.17 -25.44
N ALA A 111 -14.55 22.87 -25.43
CA ALA A 111 -13.52 23.76 -24.94
C ALA A 111 -12.79 24.43 -26.11
N LYS A 112 -12.57 25.75 -26.03
CA LYS A 112 -11.75 26.45 -27.04
C LYS A 112 -10.28 26.06 -26.84
N TYR A 113 -9.66 25.48 -27.87
CA TYR A 113 -8.28 25.01 -27.81
C TYR A 113 -7.30 26.10 -28.27
N ASN A 114 -7.68 26.90 -29.28
CA ASN A 114 -6.99 28.13 -29.69
C ASN A 114 -7.96 29.05 -30.46
N ASP A 115 -7.47 30.17 -31.01
CA ASP A 115 -8.29 31.16 -31.73
C ASP A 115 -8.98 30.63 -32.99
N SER A 116 -8.64 29.44 -33.46
CA SER A 116 -9.16 28.86 -34.70
C SER A 116 -9.67 27.42 -34.53
N SER A 117 -9.65 26.86 -33.31
CA SER A 117 -9.96 25.43 -33.08
C SER A 117 -10.72 25.22 -31.77
N TYR A 118 -11.75 24.38 -31.82
CA TYR A 118 -12.52 23.93 -30.66
C TYR A 118 -12.38 22.41 -30.48
N LEU A 119 -12.35 21.96 -29.24
CA LEU A 119 -12.30 20.56 -28.84
C LEU A 119 -13.68 20.13 -28.35
N LEU A 120 -14.32 19.19 -29.04
CA LEU A 120 -15.51 18.52 -28.53
C LEU A 120 -15.07 17.47 -27.51
N VAL A 121 -15.38 17.72 -26.25
CA VAL A 121 -15.13 16.85 -25.12
C VAL A 121 -16.44 16.15 -24.81
N SER A 122 -16.58 14.89 -25.22
CA SER A 122 -17.66 14.07 -24.66
C SER A 122 -17.41 13.96 -23.14
N SER A 123 -18.44 14.00 -22.30
CA SER A 123 -18.28 14.04 -20.83
C SER A 123 -17.61 12.79 -20.23
N ASN A 124 -17.15 11.86 -21.05
CA ASN A 124 -16.36 10.71 -20.64
C ASN A 124 -14.86 10.87 -21.00
N GLU A 125 -14.48 11.70 -21.97
CA GLU A 125 -13.10 11.73 -22.50
C GLU A 125 -12.15 12.73 -21.81
N VAL A 126 -12.63 13.80 -21.16
CA VAL A 126 -11.73 14.71 -20.40
C VAL A 126 -11.32 14.16 -19.04
N TYR A 127 -12.09 13.22 -18.48
CA TYR A 127 -11.58 12.41 -17.39
C TYR A 127 -10.47 11.46 -17.87
N ASP A 128 -10.54 11.00 -19.11
CA ASP A 128 -9.61 10.01 -19.65
C ASP A 128 -8.29 10.60 -20.16
N GLN A 129 -8.23 11.87 -20.57
CA GLN A 129 -6.96 12.48 -21.00
C GLN A 129 -6.08 12.96 -19.83
N LEU A 130 -6.67 13.42 -18.72
CA LEU A 130 -5.93 13.59 -17.46
C LEU A 130 -5.63 12.25 -16.77
N ALA A 131 -6.33 11.18 -17.18
CA ALA A 131 -5.97 9.81 -16.87
C ALA A 131 -4.92 9.23 -17.83
N SER A 132 -4.73 9.78 -19.04
CA SER A 132 -3.73 9.29 -20.01
C SER A 132 -2.31 9.70 -19.64
N ASP A 133 -2.13 10.84 -18.98
CA ASP A 133 -0.85 11.17 -18.32
C ASP A 133 -0.64 10.36 -17.02
N ARG A 134 -1.68 9.65 -16.57
CA ARG A 134 -1.65 8.60 -15.54
C ARG A 134 -1.54 7.19 -16.14
N ALA A 135 -1.61 7.06 -17.48
CA ALA A 135 -1.63 5.78 -18.20
C ALA A 135 -0.23 5.29 -18.61
N THR A 136 0.81 5.71 -17.89
CA THR A 136 2.10 4.98 -17.87
C THR A 136 2.04 3.71 -17.02
N CYS A 137 0.88 3.35 -16.44
CA CYS A 137 0.72 2.15 -15.61
C CYS A 137 -0.38 1.18 -16.09
N GLN A 138 -0.63 1.07 -17.40
CA GLN A 138 -1.50 0.02 -17.94
C GLN A 138 -0.97 -0.52 -19.26
N ASN A 139 -0.11 -1.54 -19.18
CA ASN A 139 0.05 -2.61 -20.18
C ASN A 139 0.84 -3.76 -19.54
N GLU A 140 0.14 -4.82 -19.09
CA GLU A 140 0.57 -6.21 -18.81
C GLU A 140 1.98 -6.58 -18.27
N LEU A 141 2.81 -5.64 -17.84
CA LEU A 141 4.03 -5.87 -17.08
C LEU A 141 4.18 -4.76 -16.03
N ASP A 142 4.23 -5.23 -14.78
CA ASP A 142 4.77 -4.61 -13.56
C ASP A 142 4.17 -3.30 -12.98
N PHE A 143 3.34 -3.43 -11.94
CA PHE A 143 3.03 -2.33 -11.01
C PHE A 143 4.14 -2.09 -9.98
N SER A 144 5.16 -2.97 -9.92
CA SER A 144 6.45 -2.57 -9.36
C SER A 144 6.85 -1.25 -10.03
N GLU A 145 6.85 -1.16 -11.38
CA GLU A 145 7.16 0.09 -12.05
C GLU A 145 6.25 1.25 -11.62
N CYS A 146 4.96 1.13 -11.32
CA CYS A 146 4.15 2.30 -10.95
C CYS A 146 4.48 2.90 -9.57
N VAL A 147 4.64 2.07 -8.53
CA VAL A 147 5.10 2.54 -7.20
C VAL A 147 6.58 2.93 -7.27
N CYS A 148 7.38 2.24 -8.10
CA CYS A 148 8.80 2.50 -8.20
C CYS A 148 9.15 3.73 -9.08
N THR A 149 8.32 4.05 -10.08
CA THR A 149 8.54 5.16 -11.03
C THR A 149 7.80 6.45 -10.65
N ASN A 150 6.60 6.38 -10.04
CA ASN A 150 5.82 7.59 -9.72
C ASN A 150 6.01 8.12 -8.29
N VAL A 151 6.70 7.40 -7.41
CA VAL A 151 7.07 7.92 -6.07
C VAL A 151 8.34 8.76 -6.17
N GLN A 152 8.33 9.80 -7.00
CA GLN A 152 9.32 10.88 -6.90
C GLN A 152 9.02 11.74 -5.66
N ASN A 153 7.74 11.85 -5.26
CA ASN A 153 7.32 12.53 -4.04
C ASN A 153 6.27 11.71 -3.26
N LEU A 154 6.67 11.21 -2.08
CA LEU A 154 5.77 10.49 -1.16
C LEU A 154 4.62 11.39 -0.68
N GLU A 155 4.89 12.67 -0.48
CA GLU A 155 3.90 13.63 0.02
C GLU A 155 2.77 13.84 -0.99
N ASP A 156 3.10 13.97 -2.27
CA ASP A 156 2.11 14.11 -3.35
C ASP A 156 1.23 12.86 -3.45
N THR A 157 1.83 11.68 -3.30
CA THR A 157 1.07 10.41 -3.28
C THR A 157 0.09 10.38 -2.10
N ILE A 158 0.57 10.73 -0.91
CA ILE A 158 -0.25 10.79 0.32
C ILE A 158 -1.38 11.81 0.16
N ALA A 159 -1.14 12.97 -0.44
CA ALA A 159 -2.12 14.03 -0.64
C ALA A 159 -3.32 13.59 -1.52
N THR A 160 -3.16 12.55 -2.35
CA THR A 160 -4.26 12.02 -3.17
C THR A 160 -5.27 11.16 -2.41
N PHE A 161 -4.92 10.67 -1.22
CA PHE A 161 -5.78 9.79 -0.43
C PHE A 161 -6.69 10.60 0.51
N THR A 162 -7.92 10.13 0.70
CA THR A 162 -8.77 10.63 1.80
C THR A 162 -8.23 10.16 3.15
N LEU A 163 -8.57 10.84 4.24
CA LEU A 163 -8.16 10.41 5.59
C LEU A 163 -8.56 8.96 5.90
N GLU A 164 -9.75 8.53 5.45
CA GLU A 164 -10.21 7.14 5.60
C GLU A 164 -9.28 6.14 4.88
N GLN A 165 -8.90 6.46 3.64
CA GLN A 165 -7.98 5.63 2.86
C GLN A 165 -6.59 5.57 3.49
N LYS A 166 -6.09 6.72 3.97
CA LYS A 166 -4.81 6.78 4.69
C LYS A 166 -4.84 5.90 5.93
N LEU A 167 -5.88 6.02 6.76
CA LEU A 167 -6.04 5.22 7.97
C LEU A 167 -6.08 3.71 7.68
N LYS A 168 -6.77 3.27 6.62
CA LYS A 168 -6.76 1.85 6.22
C LYS A 168 -5.34 1.34 5.96
N LEU A 169 -4.46 2.16 5.40
CA LEU A 169 -3.07 1.80 5.13
C LEU A 169 -2.20 1.66 6.38
N LEU A 170 -2.65 2.14 7.55
CA LEU A 170 -2.00 1.91 8.85
C LEU A 170 -2.50 0.62 9.54
N LEU A 171 -3.54 -0.02 9.01
CA LEU A 171 -4.13 -1.21 9.64
C LEU A 171 -3.60 -2.50 9.01
N VAL A 172 -3.42 -3.52 9.85
CA VAL A 172 -3.03 -4.88 9.47
C VAL A 172 -4.03 -5.87 10.10
N PRO A 173 -5.25 -5.98 9.55
CA PRO A 173 -6.19 -6.93 10.07
C PRO A 173 -5.72 -8.37 9.82
N ALA A 174 -5.92 -9.22 10.82
CA ALA A 174 -5.63 -10.64 10.76
C ALA A 174 -6.93 -11.43 10.49
N PHE A 175 -6.83 -12.46 9.65
CA PHE A 175 -7.98 -13.20 9.12
C PHE A 175 -7.74 -14.70 9.10
N SER A 176 -8.84 -15.44 9.21
CA SER A 176 -8.89 -16.87 8.90
C SER A 176 -8.99 -17.10 7.38
N LYS A 177 -8.69 -18.32 6.94
CA LYS A 177 -8.79 -18.75 5.55
C LYS A 177 -10.22 -18.67 5.01
N SER A 178 -11.24 -18.87 5.87
CA SER A 178 -12.65 -18.72 5.50
C SER A 178 -13.04 -17.28 5.20
N GLU A 179 -12.29 -16.31 5.71
CA GLU A 179 -12.53 -14.87 5.52
C GLU A 179 -11.71 -14.30 4.35
N TYR A 180 -10.85 -15.10 3.72
CA TYR A 180 -9.99 -14.58 2.66
C TYR A 180 -10.78 -14.01 1.47
N ASP A 181 -11.91 -14.63 1.14
CA ASP A 181 -12.78 -14.14 0.07
C ASP A 181 -13.58 -12.88 0.44
N THR A 182 -13.72 -12.57 1.73
CA THR A 182 -14.39 -11.37 2.22
C THR A 182 -13.42 -10.19 2.39
N LEU A 183 -12.11 -10.43 2.21
CA LEU A 183 -11.13 -9.36 2.21
C LEU A 183 -11.49 -8.31 1.17
N ASN A 184 -11.34 -7.05 1.57
CA ASN A 184 -11.57 -5.93 0.69
C ASN A 184 -10.55 -5.94 -0.47
N LYS A 185 -10.96 -6.46 -1.63
CA LYS A 185 -10.18 -6.49 -2.88
C LYS A 185 -10.30 -5.18 -3.68
N SER A 186 -10.83 -4.11 -3.08
CA SER A 186 -10.90 -2.81 -3.74
C SER A 186 -9.52 -2.16 -3.82
N LYS A 187 -9.44 -1.14 -4.68
CA LYS A 187 -8.23 -0.32 -4.88
C LYS A 187 -7.65 0.28 -3.59
N TYR A 188 -8.48 0.55 -2.58
CA TYR A 188 -8.05 1.15 -1.32
C TYR A 188 -8.25 0.16 -0.16
N GLY A 189 -7.46 -0.92 -0.20
CA GLY A 189 -7.38 -1.96 0.83
C GLY A 189 -6.58 -1.53 2.07
N PHE A 190 -6.25 -2.50 2.93
CA PHE A 190 -5.47 -2.27 4.15
C PHE A 190 -3.96 -2.27 3.88
N GLY A 191 -3.20 -1.73 4.84
CA GLY A 191 -1.75 -1.64 4.77
C GLY A 191 -1.05 -3.00 4.71
N GLY A 192 -1.65 -4.00 5.36
CA GLY A 192 -1.23 -5.39 5.34
C GLY A 192 -2.34 -6.33 5.77
N TYR A 193 -2.09 -7.63 5.68
CA TYR A 193 -2.98 -8.70 6.07
C TYR A 193 -2.15 -9.80 6.74
N VAL A 194 -2.68 -10.40 7.80
CA VAL A 194 -2.03 -11.54 8.48
C VAL A 194 -2.94 -12.75 8.39
N LEU A 195 -2.41 -13.88 7.91
CA LEU A 195 -3.14 -15.14 8.01
C LEU A 195 -2.81 -15.83 9.34
N ILE A 196 -3.84 -16.17 10.12
CA ILE A 196 -3.66 -16.84 11.43
C ILE A 196 -3.83 -18.37 11.36
N ASP A 197 -4.46 -18.87 10.31
CA ASP A 197 -4.77 -20.29 10.16
C ASP A 197 -3.57 -21.13 9.74
N SER A 198 -3.68 -22.45 9.97
CA SER A 198 -2.79 -23.39 9.31
C SER A 198 -3.20 -23.60 7.85
N LEU A 199 -2.18 -23.68 6.98
CA LEU A 199 -2.32 -23.95 5.55
C LEU A 199 -1.81 -25.34 5.18
N ALA A 200 -2.67 -26.10 4.51
CA ALA A 200 -2.28 -27.27 3.74
C ALA A 200 -1.66 -26.89 2.39
N TYR A 201 -0.92 -27.82 1.79
CA TYR A 201 -0.27 -27.61 0.50
C TYR A 201 -1.31 -27.24 -0.58
N THR A 202 -2.43 -27.96 -0.60
CA THR A 202 -3.54 -27.73 -1.53
C THR A 202 -4.23 -26.39 -1.36
N GLU A 203 -4.15 -25.78 -0.18
CA GLU A 203 -4.75 -24.47 0.12
C GLU A 203 -3.79 -23.32 -0.24
N SER A 204 -2.49 -23.60 -0.31
CA SER A 204 -1.44 -22.58 -0.52
C SER A 204 -1.55 -21.94 -1.90
N GLU A 205 -1.93 -22.70 -2.94
CA GLU A 205 -2.16 -22.15 -4.28
C GLU A 205 -3.34 -21.17 -4.31
N GLN A 206 -4.44 -21.48 -3.60
CA GLN A 206 -5.59 -20.58 -3.51
C GLN A 206 -5.23 -19.29 -2.79
N VAL A 207 -4.56 -19.38 -1.63
CA VAL A 207 -4.12 -18.21 -0.87
C VAL A 207 -3.14 -17.37 -1.68
N LYS A 208 -2.20 -18.01 -2.40
CA LYS A 208 -1.29 -17.30 -3.30
C LYS A 208 -2.06 -16.52 -4.36
N LYS A 209 -2.99 -17.17 -5.06
CA LYS A 209 -3.82 -16.51 -6.09
C LYS A 209 -4.60 -15.33 -5.51
N GLN A 210 -5.18 -15.48 -4.33
CA GLN A 210 -5.94 -14.39 -3.70
C GLN A 210 -5.01 -13.26 -3.20
N SER A 211 -3.81 -13.58 -2.72
CA SER A 211 -2.75 -12.61 -2.37
C SER A 211 -2.30 -11.82 -3.59
N ASP A 212 -2.00 -12.50 -4.70
CA ASP A 212 -1.60 -11.87 -5.96
C ASP A 212 -2.71 -10.93 -6.47
N GLN A 213 -3.97 -11.35 -6.37
CA GLN A 213 -5.12 -10.51 -6.72
C GLN A 213 -5.26 -9.28 -5.81
N LEU A 214 -5.06 -9.42 -4.49
CA LEU A 214 -5.08 -8.30 -3.56
C LEU A 214 -3.96 -7.30 -3.89
N ILE A 215 -2.75 -7.80 -4.14
CA ILE A 215 -1.60 -6.98 -4.50
C ILE A 215 -1.86 -6.25 -5.82
N ALA A 216 -2.28 -6.96 -6.86
CA ALA A 216 -2.51 -6.38 -8.20
C ALA A 216 -3.65 -5.34 -8.22
N ASN A 217 -4.68 -5.50 -7.39
CA ASN A 217 -5.81 -4.58 -7.36
C ASN A 217 -5.57 -3.37 -6.46
N SER A 218 -4.61 -3.41 -5.53
CA SER A 218 -4.38 -2.36 -4.54
C SER A 218 -3.59 -1.18 -5.10
N ALA A 219 -4.02 0.05 -4.82
CA ALA A 219 -3.23 1.25 -5.12
C ALA A 219 -1.89 1.26 -4.37
N VAL A 220 -1.86 0.65 -3.18
CA VAL A 220 -0.66 0.44 -2.38
C VAL A 220 -0.62 -1.05 -2.02
N PRO A 221 0.33 -1.83 -2.57
CA PRO A 221 0.44 -3.26 -2.30
C PRO A 221 0.50 -3.55 -0.79
N PRO A 222 -0.29 -4.50 -0.26
CA PRO A 222 -0.25 -4.82 1.16
C PRO A 222 0.98 -5.65 1.54
N PHE A 223 1.37 -5.56 2.81
CA PHE A 223 2.23 -6.57 3.42
C PHE A 223 1.40 -7.83 3.69
N MET A 224 1.79 -8.95 3.09
CA MET A 224 1.15 -10.25 3.26
C MET A 224 1.98 -11.06 4.27
N ALA A 225 1.49 -11.13 5.50
CA ALA A 225 2.27 -11.58 6.65
C ALA A 225 1.82 -12.95 7.19
N LEU A 226 2.78 -13.69 7.73
CA LEU A 226 2.57 -14.98 8.38
C LEU A 226 3.52 -15.16 9.59
N ASP A 227 3.04 -15.75 10.68
CA ASP A 227 3.91 -16.25 11.75
C ASP A 227 4.70 -17.50 11.29
N ALA A 228 5.84 -17.28 10.64
CA ALA A 228 6.74 -18.35 10.21
C ALA A 228 7.96 -18.48 11.15
N GLU A 229 7.69 -18.84 12.40
CA GLU A 229 8.73 -19.01 13.43
C GLU A 229 9.32 -20.43 13.43
N GLY A 230 8.47 -21.43 13.20
CA GLY A 230 8.80 -22.83 13.38
C GLY A 230 8.56 -23.36 14.79
N GLY A 231 8.78 -24.66 14.95
CA GLY A 231 8.54 -25.35 16.21
C GLY A 231 7.06 -25.32 16.61
N VAL A 232 6.75 -24.71 17.76
CA VAL A 232 5.37 -24.68 18.30
C VAL A 232 4.46 -23.68 17.58
N VAL A 233 5.02 -22.72 16.83
CA VAL A 233 4.28 -21.80 15.97
C VAL A 233 4.52 -22.18 14.52
N GLN A 234 3.68 -23.08 14.03
CA GLN A 234 3.78 -23.68 12.71
C GLN A 234 2.49 -23.46 11.93
N ARG A 235 2.55 -22.66 10.86
CA ARG A 235 1.37 -22.37 10.03
C ARG A 235 1.27 -23.33 8.85
N PHE A 236 2.36 -23.80 8.27
CA PHE A 236 2.29 -24.74 7.14
C PHE A 236 2.27 -26.19 7.65
N SER A 237 1.28 -26.97 7.22
CA SER A 237 1.25 -28.41 7.56
C SER A 237 2.13 -29.27 6.64
N TRP A 238 2.57 -28.71 5.51
CA TRP A 238 3.32 -29.39 4.45
C TRP A 238 4.80 -29.01 4.40
N TYR A 239 5.19 -27.93 5.08
CA TYR A 239 6.57 -27.48 5.20
C TYR A 239 6.86 -27.22 6.67
N ASN A 240 7.93 -27.80 7.21
CA ASN A 240 8.31 -27.61 8.61
C ASN A 240 9.30 -26.46 8.74
N PHE A 241 8.86 -25.32 9.30
CA PHE A 241 9.79 -24.22 9.57
C PHE A 241 10.72 -24.65 10.72
N LYS A 242 12.02 -24.63 10.47
CA LYS A 242 13.01 -24.97 11.50
C LYS A 242 13.14 -23.80 12.48
N THR A 243 13.20 -24.09 13.77
CA THR A 243 13.44 -23.04 14.77
C THR A 243 14.84 -22.49 14.61
N LEU A 244 15.03 -21.18 14.82
CA LEU A 244 16.37 -20.58 14.72
C LEU A 244 17.34 -21.15 15.76
N ASN A 245 16.85 -21.56 16.93
CA ASN A 245 17.63 -22.30 17.92
C ASN A 245 18.23 -23.60 17.33
N SER A 246 17.49 -24.33 16.50
CA SER A 246 17.98 -25.56 15.85
C SER A 246 18.99 -25.31 14.73
N LEU A 247 18.98 -24.10 14.17
CA LEU A 247 19.87 -23.70 13.07
C LEU A 247 21.15 -23.01 13.53
N LYS A 248 21.23 -22.57 14.80
CA LYS A 248 22.31 -21.68 15.29
C LYS A 248 23.73 -22.20 15.06
N SER A 249 23.92 -23.51 15.06
CA SER A 249 25.23 -24.17 14.92
C SER A 249 25.67 -24.36 13.46
N LEU A 250 24.80 -24.09 12.49
CA LEU A 250 25.13 -24.19 11.07
C LEU A 250 26.09 -23.08 10.66
N ASN A 251 26.96 -23.36 9.69
CA ASN A 251 27.73 -22.31 9.03
C ASN A 251 26.82 -21.42 8.16
N ASP A 252 27.33 -20.30 7.66
CA ASP A 252 26.51 -19.30 6.95
C ASP A 252 25.86 -19.84 5.67
N ASP A 253 26.57 -20.64 4.88
CA ASP A 253 26.04 -21.22 3.65
C ASP A 253 24.89 -22.21 3.94
N GLU A 254 25.08 -23.08 4.93
CA GLU A 254 24.07 -24.04 5.37
C GLU A 254 22.85 -23.33 5.98
N PHE A 255 23.11 -22.32 6.81
CA PHE A 255 22.06 -21.53 7.45
C PHE A 255 21.23 -20.78 6.40
N CYS A 256 21.87 -19.99 5.52
CA CYS A 256 21.14 -19.26 4.49
C CYS A 256 20.44 -20.18 3.49
N LYS A 257 20.95 -21.39 3.23
CA LYS A 257 20.24 -22.38 2.42
C LYS A 257 18.90 -22.79 3.05
N GLU A 258 18.88 -23.07 4.34
CA GLU A 258 17.65 -23.40 5.08
C GLU A 258 16.67 -22.21 5.08
N ILE A 259 17.17 -21.00 5.33
CA ILE A 259 16.35 -19.79 5.31
C ILE A 259 15.82 -19.48 3.91
N SER A 260 16.58 -19.75 2.85
CA SER A 260 16.14 -19.57 1.46
C SER A 260 14.98 -20.52 1.11
N MET A 261 15.01 -21.77 1.60
CA MET A 261 13.89 -22.69 1.45
C MET A 261 12.63 -22.19 2.16
N GLN A 262 12.77 -21.63 3.37
CA GLN A 262 11.67 -21.03 4.11
C GLN A 262 11.08 -19.82 3.36
N ALA A 263 11.96 -18.93 2.86
CA ALA A 263 11.55 -17.77 2.10
C ALA A 263 10.81 -18.15 0.80
N GLN A 264 11.28 -19.21 0.13
CA GLN A 264 10.61 -19.73 -1.07
C GLN A 264 9.22 -20.28 -0.74
N ALA A 265 9.07 -21.06 0.33
CA ALA A 265 7.77 -21.57 0.76
C ALA A 265 6.77 -20.43 1.07
N LEU A 266 7.24 -19.34 1.69
CA LEU A 266 6.43 -18.13 1.92
C LEU A 266 6.00 -17.47 0.62
N LYS A 267 6.93 -17.22 -0.31
CA LYS A 267 6.66 -16.59 -1.61
C LYS A 267 5.69 -17.42 -2.46
N GLU A 268 5.89 -18.73 -2.52
CA GLU A 268 5.01 -19.66 -3.24
C GLU A 268 3.60 -19.73 -2.64
N SER A 269 3.44 -19.32 -1.38
CA SER A 269 2.14 -19.27 -0.69
C SER A 269 1.52 -17.87 -0.67
N GLY A 270 2.16 -16.86 -1.28
CA GLY A 270 1.64 -15.49 -1.40
C GLY A 270 2.07 -14.54 -0.29
N PHE A 271 3.02 -14.92 0.57
CA PHE A 271 3.50 -14.07 1.66
C PHE A 271 4.82 -13.37 1.28
N ASN A 272 4.90 -12.09 1.60
CA ASN A 272 6.09 -11.25 1.42
C ASN A 272 6.69 -10.79 2.75
N MET A 273 6.07 -11.15 3.88
CA MET A 273 6.49 -10.77 5.23
C MET A 273 6.41 -11.95 6.19
N SER A 274 7.47 -12.15 6.95
CA SER A 274 7.52 -13.09 8.08
C SER A 274 7.44 -12.31 9.39
N LEU A 275 6.51 -12.70 10.27
CA LEU A 275 6.43 -12.22 11.64
C LEU A 275 7.45 -12.97 12.52
N SER A 276 8.73 -12.87 12.16
CA SER A 276 9.88 -13.56 12.74
C SER A 276 11.13 -12.72 12.41
N PRO A 277 12.19 -12.70 13.25
CA PRO A 277 12.49 -13.59 14.36
C PRO A 277 11.86 -13.21 15.70
N VAL A 278 11.56 -14.23 16.52
CA VAL A 278 11.34 -14.05 17.97
C VAL A 278 12.70 -13.87 18.63
N VAL A 279 12.94 -12.69 19.18
CA VAL A 279 14.21 -12.31 19.84
C VAL A 279 14.04 -12.05 21.34
N ASP A 280 12.92 -12.49 21.90
CA ASP A 280 12.69 -12.47 23.34
C ASP A 280 13.76 -13.29 24.07
N MET A 281 14.24 -12.76 25.19
CA MET A 281 15.23 -13.42 26.04
C MET A 281 14.56 -14.00 27.28
N SER A 282 14.73 -15.29 27.53
CA SER A 282 14.21 -15.93 28.73
C SER A 282 15.29 -16.78 29.42
N PRO A 283 15.55 -16.58 30.72
CA PRO A 283 16.55 -17.35 31.45
C PRO A 283 16.05 -18.73 31.89
N ASN A 284 14.75 -19.05 31.74
CA ASN A 284 14.16 -20.24 32.36
C ASN A 284 13.17 -20.97 31.43
N ALA A 285 13.37 -22.29 31.35
CA ALA A 285 12.61 -23.21 30.53
C ALA A 285 11.11 -23.30 30.85
N ASP A 286 10.68 -22.91 32.05
CA ASP A 286 9.26 -22.92 32.43
C ASP A 286 8.48 -21.66 32.00
N TYR A 287 9.14 -20.70 31.36
CA TYR A 287 8.51 -19.47 30.88
C TYR A 287 7.80 -19.74 29.56
N TRP A 288 6.61 -19.17 29.39
CA TRP A 288 5.76 -19.44 28.23
C TRP A 288 6.47 -19.24 26.88
N ILE A 289 7.29 -18.19 26.75
CA ILE A 289 8.00 -17.89 25.49
C ILE A 289 9.19 -18.82 25.22
N TYR A 290 9.69 -19.56 26.21
CA TYR A 290 11.01 -20.20 26.16
C TYR A 290 11.19 -21.15 24.96
N SER A 291 10.16 -21.91 24.56
CA SER A 291 10.24 -22.82 23.42
C SER A 291 10.38 -22.12 22.06
N ARG A 292 10.16 -20.80 22.01
CA ARG A 292 10.22 -19.96 20.81
C ARG A 292 11.50 -19.13 20.72
N ILE A 293 12.27 -19.02 21.80
CA ILE A 293 13.49 -18.19 21.81
C ILE A 293 14.61 -18.83 20.99
N ILE A 294 15.51 -17.99 20.47
CA ILE A 294 16.69 -18.44 19.72
C ILE A 294 17.73 -19.06 20.64
N ASP A 295 18.02 -18.40 21.76
CA ASP A 295 18.97 -18.83 22.76
C ASP A 295 18.69 -18.10 24.09
N THR A 296 19.31 -18.56 25.17
CA THR A 296 19.33 -17.86 26.46
C THR A 296 20.50 -16.88 26.55
N ASP A 297 21.53 -17.04 25.72
CA ASP A 297 22.63 -16.08 25.58
C ASP A 297 22.23 -14.96 24.59
N PRO A 298 22.17 -13.69 25.02
CA PRO A 298 21.72 -12.59 24.18
C PRO A 298 22.66 -12.33 23.00
N GLN A 299 23.95 -12.64 23.10
CA GLN A 299 24.87 -12.49 21.98
C GLN A 299 24.60 -13.56 20.91
N VAL A 300 24.39 -14.81 21.31
CA VAL A 300 24.02 -15.89 20.38
C VAL A 300 22.69 -15.60 19.71
N ALA A 301 21.69 -15.13 20.47
CA ALA A 301 20.40 -14.73 19.92
C ALA A 301 20.56 -13.57 18.92
N SER A 302 21.37 -12.56 19.26
CA SER A 302 21.66 -11.41 18.40
C SER A 302 22.31 -11.79 17.07
N ASP A 303 23.32 -12.68 17.11
CA ASP A 303 24.08 -13.09 15.92
C ASP A 303 23.20 -13.92 14.98
N VAL A 304 22.46 -14.89 15.52
CA VAL A 304 21.57 -15.76 14.73
C VAL A 304 20.38 -14.98 14.16
N ALA A 305 19.78 -14.06 14.94
CA ALA A 305 18.71 -13.20 14.46
C ALA A 305 19.17 -12.31 13.30
N SER A 306 20.38 -11.75 13.39
CA SER A 306 20.95 -10.95 12.31
C SER A 306 21.23 -11.77 11.05
N ARG A 307 21.79 -12.99 11.18
CA ARG A 307 21.95 -13.91 10.04
C ARG A 307 20.59 -14.21 9.39
N TYR A 308 19.56 -14.50 10.18
CA TYR A 308 18.20 -14.75 9.70
C TYR A 308 17.66 -13.56 8.88
N VAL A 309 17.75 -12.35 9.42
CA VAL A 309 17.28 -11.13 8.74
C VAL A 309 18.00 -10.93 7.41
N SER A 310 19.33 -11.10 7.38
CA SER A 310 20.11 -10.96 6.15
C SER A 310 19.72 -11.99 5.09
N CYS A 311 19.66 -13.28 5.43
CA CYS A 311 19.29 -14.32 4.47
C CYS A 311 17.83 -14.15 3.97
N MET A 312 16.89 -13.70 4.82
CA MET A 312 15.51 -13.40 4.41
C MET A 312 15.44 -12.21 3.46
N ARG A 313 16.19 -11.13 3.76
CA ARG A 313 16.31 -9.95 2.91
C ARG A 313 16.84 -10.32 1.52
N ASP A 314 17.90 -11.13 1.44
CA ASP A 314 18.46 -11.61 0.17
C ASP A 314 17.47 -12.44 -0.65
N ASN A 315 16.43 -12.97 0.00
CA ASN A 315 15.33 -13.69 -0.63
C ASN A 315 14.06 -12.84 -0.81
N GLY A 316 14.10 -11.54 -0.57
CA GLY A 316 12.95 -10.64 -0.77
C GLY A 316 11.79 -10.88 0.19
N ILE A 317 12.06 -11.40 1.40
CA ILE A 317 11.07 -11.52 2.48
C ILE A 317 11.38 -10.51 3.58
N LEU A 318 10.38 -9.70 3.92
CA LEU A 318 10.42 -8.78 5.06
C LEU A 318 10.39 -9.57 6.38
N THR A 319 11.10 -9.09 7.39
CA THR A 319 11.19 -9.73 8.72
C THR A 319 10.71 -8.78 9.82
N THR A 320 10.31 -9.36 10.96
CA THR A 320 9.74 -8.63 12.10
C THR A 320 10.35 -9.12 13.39
N GLY A 321 11.13 -8.27 14.06
CA GLY A 321 11.70 -8.58 15.37
C GLY A 321 10.62 -8.47 16.45
N LYS A 322 10.42 -9.51 17.27
CA LYS A 322 9.36 -9.52 18.28
C LYS A 322 9.76 -10.22 19.60
N HIS A 323 9.16 -9.86 20.75
CA HIS A 323 8.08 -8.87 20.96
C HIS A 323 8.62 -7.72 21.83
N PHE A 324 8.92 -6.57 21.24
CA PHE A 324 9.54 -5.44 21.94
C PHE A 324 8.66 -4.94 23.10
N PRO A 325 9.21 -4.69 24.30
CA PRO A 325 10.64 -4.60 24.64
C PRO A 325 11.26 -5.89 25.18
N GLY A 326 10.61 -7.05 25.00
CA GLY A 326 11.07 -8.37 25.44
C GLY A 326 10.01 -9.07 26.29
N HIS A 327 9.51 -10.21 25.80
CA HIS A 327 8.47 -10.99 26.51
C HIS A 327 9.04 -11.90 27.60
N GLY A 328 10.28 -12.36 27.43
CA GLY A 328 10.83 -13.48 28.21
C GLY A 328 11.22 -13.20 29.67
N SER A 329 10.91 -12.03 30.19
CA SER A 329 11.09 -11.70 31.61
C SER A 329 9.93 -12.17 32.51
N THR A 330 8.87 -12.77 31.95
CA THR A 330 7.70 -13.28 32.68
C THR A 330 7.32 -14.71 32.29
N LYS A 331 6.68 -15.42 33.24
CA LYS A 331 6.09 -16.76 32.99
C LYS A 331 4.73 -16.69 32.31
N LEU A 332 4.08 -15.54 32.35
CA LEU A 332 2.69 -15.37 31.94
C LEU A 332 2.56 -15.24 30.43
N ASP A 333 1.43 -15.71 29.90
CA ASP A 333 1.07 -15.65 28.49
C ASP A 333 0.26 -14.36 28.22
N SER A 334 0.76 -13.49 27.33
CA SER A 334 0.10 -12.23 26.97
C SER A 334 -1.25 -12.43 26.28
N HIS A 335 -1.53 -13.62 25.73
CA HIS A 335 -2.85 -13.95 25.19
C HIS A 335 -3.92 -14.07 26.28
N LYS A 336 -3.52 -14.20 27.56
CA LYS A 336 -4.43 -14.44 28.68
C LYS A 336 -4.48 -13.27 29.65
N VAL A 337 -3.35 -12.61 29.87
CA VAL A 337 -3.20 -11.52 30.83
C VAL A 337 -2.08 -10.59 30.37
N VAL A 338 -2.14 -9.29 30.69
CA VAL A 338 -1.00 -8.38 30.46
C VAL A 338 0.13 -8.73 31.44
N PRO A 339 1.27 -9.27 30.98
CA PRO A 339 2.35 -9.64 31.89
C PRO A 339 3.04 -8.41 32.45
N VAL A 340 3.54 -8.53 33.69
CA VAL A 340 4.31 -7.47 34.37
C VAL A 340 5.71 -8.00 34.63
N SER A 341 6.70 -7.27 34.12
CA SER A 341 8.12 -7.46 34.35
C SER A 341 8.61 -6.50 35.43
N THR A 342 9.46 -7.02 36.31
CA THR A 342 10.12 -6.27 37.39
C THR A 342 11.56 -5.87 37.03
N LEU A 343 12.00 -6.12 35.80
CA LEU A 343 13.35 -5.72 35.37
C LEU A 343 13.52 -4.21 35.49
N ASN A 344 14.68 -3.79 35.99
CA ASN A 344 15.09 -2.39 35.91
C ASN A 344 15.72 -2.10 34.54
N LYS A 345 15.96 -0.80 34.26
CA LYS A 345 16.48 -0.35 32.96
C LYS A 345 17.85 -0.95 32.62
N GLU A 346 18.74 -1.11 33.60
CA GLU A 346 20.09 -1.68 33.39
C GLU A 346 20.01 -3.16 33.02
N GLN A 347 19.21 -3.93 33.76
CA GLN A 347 18.97 -5.35 33.48
C GLN A 347 18.39 -5.54 32.09
N TRP A 348 17.31 -4.80 31.77
CA TRP A 348 16.70 -4.81 30.45
C TRP A 348 17.69 -4.47 29.34
N ALA A 349 18.48 -3.40 29.52
CA ALA A 349 19.45 -2.96 28.53
C ALA A 349 20.56 -4.00 28.28
N SER A 350 20.99 -4.71 29.34
CA SER A 350 22.05 -5.71 29.27
C SER A 350 21.61 -7.10 28.80
N TYR A 351 20.31 -7.33 28.59
CA TYR A 351 19.76 -8.64 28.27
C TYR A 351 18.70 -8.57 27.17
N ASP A 352 17.47 -8.16 27.50
CA ASP A 352 16.34 -8.11 26.56
C ASP A 352 16.55 -7.14 25.40
N ALA A 353 17.26 -6.03 25.60
CA ALA A 353 17.46 -5.02 24.55
C ALA A 353 18.51 -5.42 23.49
N LEU A 354 19.46 -6.29 23.84
CA LEU A 354 20.62 -6.58 22.98
C LEU A 354 20.24 -7.17 21.61
N PRO A 355 19.33 -8.17 21.52
CA PRO A 355 18.90 -8.67 20.23
C PRO A 355 18.19 -7.60 19.38
N PHE A 356 17.38 -6.73 19.99
CA PHE A 356 16.74 -5.63 19.26
C PHE A 356 17.77 -4.63 18.73
N GLN A 357 18.80 -4.29 19.52
CA GLN A 357 19.90 -3.44 19.05
C GLN A 357 20.64 -4.05 17.85
N SER A 358 20.91 -5.36 17.89
CA SER A 358 21.53 -6.09 16.77
C SER A 358 20.66 -6.04 15.52
N LEU A 359 19.35 -6.28 15.67
CA LEU A 359 18.40 -6.22 14.56
C LEU A 359 18.27 -4.80 13.97
N ILE A 360 18.27 -3.77 14.80
CA ILE A 360 18.24 -2.36 14.35
C ILE A 360 19.53 -2.03 13.59
N ALA A 361 20.68 -2.43 14.11
CA ALA A 361 21.97 -2.23 13.43
C ALA A 361 22.06 -3.00 12.10
N ASN A 362 21.34 -4.12 11.98
CA ASN A 362 21.18 -4.87 10.74
C ASN A 362 19.92 -4.45 9.95
N ASP A 363 19.42 -3.23 10.15
CA ASP A 363 18.36 -2.60 9.35
C ASP A 363 17.10 -3.47 9.17
N ILE A 364 16.60 -4.03 10.28
CA ILE A 364 15.35 -4.79 10.26
C ILE A 364 14.16 -3.90 9.82
N PRO A 365 13.27 -4.36 8.92
CA PRO A 365 12.20 -3.51 8.42
C PRO A 365 11.06 -3.31 9.43
N PHE A 366 10.81 -4.28 10.31
CA PHE A 366 9.76 -4.19 11.32
C PHE A 366 10.22 -4.60 12.72
N ILE A 367 9.69 -3.90 13.73
CA ILE A 367 9.70 -4.33 15.12
C ILE A 367 8.25 -4.37 15.60
N MET A 368 7.88 -5.53 16.15
CA MET A 368 6.57 -5.75 16.75
C MET A 368 6.59 -5.47 18.25
N THR A 369 5.68 -4.64 18.75
CA THR A 369 5.55 -4.37 20.19
C THR A 369 4.67 -5.42 20.87
N GLY A 370 5.08 -5.94 22.02
CA GLY A 370 4.28 -6.85 22.84
C GLY A 370 3.44 -6.16 23.91
N HIS A 371 2.40 -6.84 24.38
CA HIS A 371 1.50 -6.33 25.42
C HIS A 371 2.00 -6.61 26.84
N LEU A 372 3.12 -5.99 27.23
CA LEU A 372 3.75 -6.15 28.54
C LEU A 372 3.91 -4.82 29.28
N LYS A 373 4.00 -4.87 30.61
CA LYS A 373 4.40 -3.74 31.47
C LYS A 373 5.78 -4.01 32.08
N PHE A 374 6.59 -2.98 32.20
CA PHE A 374 7.89 -3.01 32.88
C PHE A 374 7.84 -2.03 34.04
N GLU A 375 7.26 -2.42 35.16
CA GLU A 375 6.80 -1.49 36.20
C GLU A 375 7.90 -0.61 36.79
N ASN A 376 9.14 -1.10 36.79
CA ASN A 376 10.32 -0.38 37.28
C ASN A 376 10.97 0.55 36.23
N ILE A 377 10.42 0.60 35.01
CA ILE A 377 10.88 1.46 33.91
C ILE A 377 9.74 2.38 33.46
N ASN A 378 8.61 1.81 33.05
CA ASN A 378 7.40 2.51 32.66
C ASN A 378 6.17 1.62 32.90
N SER A 379 5.15 2.17 33.57
CA SER A 379 3.96 1.44 34.02
C SER A 379 2.89 1.20 32.94
N GLU A 380 3.02 1.82 31.77
CA GLU A 380 2.10 1.61 30.65
C GLU A 380 2.40 0.27 29.94
N ILE A 381 1.39 -0.23 29.24
CA ILE A 381 1.57 -1.39 28.35
C ILE A 381 2.44 -0.92 27.17
N ALA A 382 3.50 -1.65 26.84
CA ALA A 382 4.51 -1.20 25.88
C ALA A 382 3.93 -0.82 24.50
N THR A 383 3.03 -1.64 23.94
CA THR A 383 2.28 -1.34 22.70
C THR A 383 1.46 -0.05 22.75
N LEU A 384 1.08 0.40 23.95
CA LEU A 384 0.30 1.63 24.16
C LEU A 384 1.13 2.77 24.75
N SER A 385 2.45 2.64 24.82
CA SER A 385 3.31 3.59 25.54
C SER A 385 4.19 4.41 24.60
N SER A 386 4.05 5.74 24.68
CA SER A 386 4.94 6.65 23.96
C SER A 386 6.37 6.57 24.46
N TYR A 387 6.57 6.24 25.75
CA TYR A 387 7.91 6.03 26.29
C TYR A 387 8.63 4.88 25.57
N TRP A 388 7.97 3.73 25.43
CA TRP A 388 8.60 2.58 24.78
C TRP A 388 8.79 2.78 23.27
N MET A 389 7.80 3.32 22.56
CA MET A 389 7.85 3.47 21.10
C MET A 389 8.67 4.68 20.64
N ASN A 390 8.48 5.85 21.25
CA ASN A 390 9.18 7.07 20.84
C ASN A 390 10.48 7.26 21.62
N ASP A 391 10.43 7.31 22.95
CA ASP A 391 11.62 7.68 23.73
C ASP A 391 12.69 6.58 23.66
N VAL A 392 12.30 5.32 23.84
CA VAL A 392 13.24 4.20 23.84
C VAL A 392 13.53 3.69 22.42
N LEU A 393 12.52 3.21 21.69
CA LEU A 393 12.78 2.53 20.42
C LEU A 393 13.28 3.50 19.33
N ARG A 394 12.62 4.64 19.13
CA ARG A 394 13.05 5.66 18.16
C ARG A 394 14.18 6.54 18.66
N GLY A 395 14.14 6.95 19.93
CA GLY A 395 15.11 7.86 20.56
C GLY A 395 16.40 7.15 20.98
N GLU A 396 16.35 6.36 22.05
CA GLU A 396 17.54 5.71 22.62
C GLU A 396 18.17 4.66 21.69
N LEU A 397 17.35 3.81 21.06
CA LEU A 397 17.82 2.74 20.17
C LEU A 397 17.95 3.18 18.71
N GLY A 398 17.45 4.36 18.34
CA GLY A 398 17.61 4.94 17.01
C GLY A 398 16.84 4.23 15.90
N TYR A 399 15.86 3.37 16.21
CA TYR A 399 15.11 2.64 15.19
C TYR A 399 14.28 3.59 14.32
N GLN A 400 14.40 3.52 12.98
CA GLN A 400 13.67 4.40 12.04
C GLN A 400 12.70 3.67 11.08
N ASN A 401 12.68 2.32 11.09
CA ASN A 401 11.76 1.52 10.26
C ASN A 401 10.45 1.22 11.00
N LEU A 402 9.59 0.32 10.53
CA LEU A 402 8.19 0.29 10.96
C LEU A 402 7.95 -0.35 12.34
N ILE A 403 7.23 0.36 13.20
CA ILE A 403 6.71 -0.19 14.45
C ILE A 403 5.31 -0.73 14.20
N ILE A 404 5.14 -2.04 14.33
CA ILE A 404 3.84 -2.71 14.24
C ILE A 404 3.41 -3.19 15.63
N THR A 405 2.13 -3.12 15.96
CA THR A 405 1.64 -3.70 17.21
C THR A 405 1.58 -5.23 17.13
N ASP A 406 1.68 -5.93 18.25
CA ASP A 406 1.08 -7.27 18.40
C ASP A 406 -0.45 -7.14 18.35
N ASP A 407 -1.19 -8.26 18.32
CA ASP A 407 -2.65 -8.27 18.16
C ASP A 407 -3.34 -7.47 19.27
N LEU A 408 -3.84 -6.27 18.95
CA LEU A 408 -4.49 -5.39 19.91
C LEU A 408 -5.73 -6.03 20.57
N MET A 409 -6.30 -7.08 19.97
CA MET A 409 -7.46 -7.78 20.53
C MET A 409 -7.11 -8.62 21.76
N MET A 410 -5.84 -8.94 21.97
CA MET A 410 -5.35 -9.56 23.20
C MET A 410 -5.59 -8.66 24.43
N LEU A 411 -5.75 -7.35 24.24
CA LEU A 411 -6.16 -6.42 25.30
C LEU A 411 -7.67 -6.47 25.63
N SER A 412 -8.41 -7.33 24.94
CA SER A 412 -9.83 -7.64 25.17
C SER A 412 -10.79 -6.44 25.12
N PRO A 413 -10.75 -5.59 24.06
CA PRO A 413 -11.79 -4.58 23.86
C PRO A 413 -13.16 -5.22 23.69
N ASN A 414 -14.18 -4.56 24.21
CA ASN A 414 -15.54 -5.10 24.26
C ASN A 414 -16.53 -4.44 23.31
N SER A 415 -16.11 -3.40 22.58
CA SER A 415 -16.95 -2.66 21.64
C SER A 415 -16.11 -2.07 20.51
N THR A 416 -16.74 -1.74 19.37
CA THR A 416 -16.11 -1.02 18.25
C THR A 416 -15.40 0.26 18.69
N THR A 417 -16.00 0.98 19.64
CA THR A 417 -15.42 2.17 20.26
C THR A 417 -14.09 1.85 20.94
N GLU A 418 -14.05 0.84 21.81
CA GLU A 418 -12.82 0.43 22.49
C GLU A 418 -11.74 -0.05 21.51
N CYS A 419 -12.12 -0.76 20.44
CA CYS A 419 -11.18 -1.14 19.39
C CYS A 419 -10.55 0.10 18.73
N ALA A 420 -11.38 1.08 18.36
CA ALA A 420 -10.96 2.31 17.72
C ALA A 420 -10.07 3.17 18.63
N GLU A 421 -10.40 3.27 19.92
CA GLU A 421 -9.60 3.97 20.91
C GLU A 421 -8.24 3.30 21.15
N LEU A 422 -8.19 1.97 21.21
CA LEU A 422 -6.93 1.22 21.34
C LEU A 422 -6.02 1.42 20.12
N ILE A 423 -6.57 1.27 18.92
CA ILE A 423 -5.83 1.48 17.66
C ILE A 423 -5.31 2.91 17.59
N ALA A 424 -6.18 3.90 17.84
CA ALA A 424 -5.78 5.30 17.82
C ALA A 424 -4.70 5.60 18.85
N LYS A 425 -4.81 5.06 20.07
CA LYS A 425 -3.80 5.23 21.11
C LYS A 425 -2.45 4.66 20.70
N ALA A 426 -2.40 3.44 20.17
CA ALA A 426 -1.14 2.83 19.73
C ALA A 426 -0.45 3.66 18.63
N ILE A 427 -1.20 4.12 17.63
CA ILE A 427 -0.69 4.93 16.51
C ILE A 427 -0.21 6.32 16.98
N ASN A 428 -1.02 7.01 17.80
CA ASN A 428 -0.66 8.31 18.36
C ASN A 428 0.62 8.21 19.21
N ASN A 429 0.80 7.10 19.92
CA ASN A 429 1.94 6.89 20.80
C ASN A 429 3.20 6.39 20.08
N GLY A 430 3.20 6.23 18.76
CA GLY A 430 4.42 5.96 17.98
C GLY A 430 4.35 4.74 17.08
N GLY A 431 3.31 3.92 17.18
CA GLY A 431 3.08 2.83 16.25
C GLY A 431 2.84 3.36 14.83
N ASP A 432 3.44 2.71 13.84
CA ASP A 432 3.15 2.98 12.43
C ASP A 432 1.99 2.13 11.93
N MET A 433 1.90 0.88 12.40
CA MET A 433 0.88 -0.05 11.96
C MET A 433 0.20 -0.76 13.14
N ALA A 434 -1.12 -0.89 13.07
CA ALA A 434 -1.93 -1.57 14.08
C ALA A 434 -2.39 -2.94 13.56
N LEU A 435 -1.84 -4.00 14.15
CA LEU A 435 -2.29 -5.37 13.94
C LEU A 435 -3.44 -5.68 14.89
N PHE A 436 -4.51 -6.26 14.36
CA PHE A 436 -5.61 -6.77 15.17
C PHE A 436 -6.33 -7.92 14.48
N VAL A 437 -6.81 -8.89 15.25
CA VAL A 437 -7.71 -9.93 14.73
C VAL A 437 -9.07 -9.32 14.40
N HIS A 438 -9.47 -9.42 13.13
CA HIS A 438 -10.78 -8.96 12.69
C HIS A 438 -11.88 -9.80 13.35
N ASN A 439 -12.92 -9.14 13.87
CA ASN A 439 -14.10 -9.81 14.44
C ASN A 439 -15.33 -8.88 14.44
N GLU A 440 -16.46 -9.37 14.95
CA GLU A 440 -17.72 -8.61 15.00
C GLU A 440 -17.60 -7.27 15.75
N LYS A 441 -16.81 -7.22 16.83
CA LYS A 441 -16.61 -6.00 17.63
C LYS A 441 -15.59 -5.07 16.98
N CYS A 442 -14.52 -5.62 16.42
CA CYS A 442 -13.45 -4.86 15.82
C CYS A 442 -13.47 -5.04 14.29
N ASN A 443 -14.62 -4.68 13.72
CA ASN A 443 -14.84 -4.67 12.28
C ASN A 443 -14.07 -3.51 11.65
N SER A 444 -13.11 -3.83 10.77
CA SER A 444 -12.15 -2.85 10.26
C SER A 444 -12.80 -1.62 9.60
N PRO A 445 -13.83 -1.73 8.73
CA PRO A 445 -14.60 -0.58 8.24
C PRO A 445 -15.21 0.33 9.33
N GLU A 446 -15.89 -0.26 10.32
CA GLU A 446 -16.56 0.51 11.37
C GLU A 446 -15.57 1.22 12.30
N VAL A 447 -14.47 0.54 12.62
CA VAL A 447 -13.36 1.10 13.41
C VAL A 447 -12.76 2.32 12.72
N VAL A 448 -12.46 2.22 11.42
CA VAL A 448 -11.91 3.36 10.67
C VAL A 448 -12.90 4.53 10.67
N LYS A 449 -14.18 4.26 10.41
CA LYS A 449 -15.22 5.29 10.45
C LYS A 449 -15.29 5.98 11.81
N TYR A 450 -15.24 5.21 12.91
CA TYR A 450 -15.28 5.75 14.25
C TYR A 450 -14.07 6.65 14.56
N ILE A 451 -12.86 6.25 14.15
CA ILE A 451 -11.63 7.03 14.32
C ILE A 451 -11.76 8.40 13.61
N VAL A 452 -12.27 8.41 12.38
CA VAL A 452 -12.46 9.63 11.58
C VAL A 452 -13.54 10.53 12.19
N ASP A 453 -14.74 9.98 12.44
CA ASP A 453 -15.90 10.75 12.91
C ASP A 453 -15.61 11.44 14.26
N ASN A 454 -14.85 10.77 15.13
CA ASN A 454 -14.50 11.27 16.47
C ASN A 454 -13.11 11.93 16.54
N LYS A 455 -12.40 12.05 15.40
CA LYS A 455 -11.08 12.68 15.31
C LYS A 455 -10.06 12.13 16.33
N LEU A 456 -10.06 10.81 16.53
CA LEU A 456 -9.17 10.15 17.50
C LEU A 456 -7.69 10.23 17.10
N ILE A 457 -7.42 10.49 15.81
CA ILE A 457 -6.07 10.66 15.24
C ILE A 457 -6.11 11.86 14.30
N THR A 458 -5.08 12.70 14.34
CA THR A 458 -4.94 13.83 13.40
C THR A 458 -4.41 13.34 12.05
N GLU A 459 -4.78 14.04 10.97
CA GLU A 459 -4.27 13.71 9.63
C GLU A 459 -2.74 13.85 9.55
N GLU A 460 -2.14 14.76 10.32
CA GLU A 460 -0.69 14.89 10.43
C GLU A 460 -0.02 13.61 10.95
N VAL A 461 -0.55 13.04 12.04
CA VAL A 461 -0.04 11.76 12.58
C VAL A 461 -0.18 10.65 11.54
N VAL A 462 -1.34 10.57 10.87
CA VAL A 462 -1.58 9.57 9.84
C VAL A 462 -0.61 9.72 8.66
N ASN A 463 -0.40 10.93 8.16
CA ASN A 463 0.54 11.22 7.07
C ASN A 463 1.96 10.80 7.47
N ASN A 464 2.39 11.11 8.70
CA ASN A 464 3.72 10.75 9.18
C ASN A 464 3.94 9.23 9.20
N ARG A 465 2.96 8.45 9.68
CA ARG A 465 3.06 6.97 9.65
C ARG A 465 3.01 6.44 8.23
N LEU A 466 2.14 7.00 7.39
CA LEU A 466 2.00 6.58 6.00
C LEU A 466 3.28 6.83 5.20
N THR A 467 3.99 7.92 5.44
CA THR A 467 5.31 8.18 4.86
C THR A 467 6.29 7.05 5.17
N ASN A 468 6.35 6.60 6.44
CA ASN A 468 7.21 5.47 6.83
C ASN A 468 6.80 4.17 6.12
N ILE A 469 5.49 3.91 6.02
CA ILE A 469 4.95 2.70 5.39
C ILE A 469 5.29 2.68 3.90
N LEU A 470 5.03 3.78 3.20
CA LEU A 470 5.29 3.90 1.77
C LEU A 470 6.81 3.87 1.47
N ARG A 471 7.65 4.41 2.35
CA ARG A 471 9.11 4.28 2.25
C ARG A 471 9.54 2.82 2.26
N ILE A 472 9.11 2.03 3.24
CA ILE A 472 9.45 0.60 3.31
C ILE A 472 8.86 -0.17 2.12
N LYS A 473 7.63 0.13 1.71
CA LYS A 473 7.05 -0.52 0.51
C LYS A 473 7.86 -0.23 -0.75
N LYS A 474 8.28 1.02 -0.94
CA LYS A 474 9.15 1.41 -2.07
C LYS A 474 10.53 0.78 -1.99
N GLU A 475 11.04 0.56 -0.78
CA GLU A 475 12.35 -0.07 -0.62
C GLU A 475 12.31 -1.58 -0.90
N TYR A 476 11.22 -2.28 -0.56
CA TYR A 476 11.19 -3.75 -0.56
C TYR A 476 10.27 -4.40 -1.59
N LEU A 477 9.17 -3.75 -1.97
CA LEU A 477 8.20 -4.28 -2.95
C LEU A 477 8.49 -3.79 -4.36
N CYS A 478 9.62 -3.09 -4.52
CA CYS A 478 9.96 -2.28 -5.66
C CYS A 478 11.36 -2.60 -6.22
N GLN A 479 11.94 -3.72 -5.78
CA GLN A 479 13.26 -4.21 -6.17
C GLN A 479 13.19 -5.17 -7.35
#